data_AF-A0A1Y2H347-F1
#
_entry.id   AF-A0A1Y2H347-F1
#
_cell.length_a   1.000
_cell.length_b   1.000
_cell.length_c   1.000
_cell.angle_alpha   90.00
_cell.angle_beta   90.00
_cell.angle_gamma   90.00
#
_symmetry.space_group_name_H-M   'P 1'
#
loop_
_entity.id
_entity.type
_entity.pdbx_description
1 polymer ?
#
loop_
_entity_poly.entity_id
_entity_poly.type
_entity_poly.pdbx_seq_one_letter_code
_entity_poly.pdbx_strand_id
1 'polypeptide(L)'
;MSNPPGQAGPWSDNPSYEVHAWIGFKGKTFPCGGYPKGPVTTYRAGDIIQVRFWNHQVKDYQSFPPPDNIPQARHGGGACEFSLSYDGGKTWNVIGQYTKTCPDIYYEWPVQIPANVPSCTDSDRCLFAWSWTAYATNQFYHHCANVVINSADPNGSLPPLEMTVTNVEQIGQKADTNAEGDKIKTKSTGPNKNQTTTNTNGFYAAGGAAGTQGIDLGLNTIKGKTPPPDEEDDKVGSGKGGDNSSGGNGSGNNDSSDNVSRNKGGLRIGASSRFDPTSLKVLLLISSVLVSLYA
;
A
#
# COMPACT_ATOMS: atom_id res chain seq x y z
N MET A 1 4.70 11.26 9.27
CA MET A 1 5.55 10.11 8.85
C MET A 1 6.75 10.02 9.78
N SER A 2 7.03 8.85 10.37
CA SER A 2 8.17 8.59 11.27
C SER A 2 9.31 7.79 10.65
N ASN A 3 9.01 6.96 9.65
CA ASN A 3 10.02 6.30 8.82
C ASN A 3 9.67 6.48 7.33
N PRO A 4 10.57 7.04 6.50
CA PRO A 4 11.75 7.78 6.92
C PRO A 4 11.38 8.94 7.86
N PRO A 5 12.31 9.42 8.70
CA PRO A 5 12.10 10.64 9.45
C PRO A 5 11.76 11.80 8.51
N GLY A 6 10.55 12.35 8.64
CA GLY A 6 10.11 13.52 7.90
C GLY A 6 10.77 14.82 8.34
N GLN A 7 10.42 15.91 7.66
CA GLN A 7 10.84 17.27 7.96
C GLN A 7 10.34 17.78 9.32
N ALA A 8 9.22 17.23 9.80
CA ALA A 8 8.70 17.47 11.13
C ALA A 8 8.24 16.16 11.76
N GLY A 9 8.44 16.02 13.07
CA GLY A 9 8.16 14.80 13.82
C GLY A 9 8.75 14.83 15.23
N PRO A 10 8.83 13.68 15.91
CA PRO A 10 9.30 13.59 17.30
C PRO A 10 10.78 13.98 17.50
N TRP A 11 11.58 14.03 16.44
CA TRP A 11 12.96 14.53 16.44
C TRP A 11 13.08 16.06 16.26
N SER A 12 11.96 16.76 16.07
CA SER A 12 11.95 18.22 15.91
C SER A 12 11.66 18.92 17.25
N ASP A 13 12.14 20.16 17.40
CA ASP A 13 11.99 20.97 18.63
C ASP A 13 10.53 21.36 18.95
N ASN A 14 9.58 21.10 18.05
CA ASN A 14 8.16 21.39 18.22
C ASN A 14 7.27 20.23 17.75
N PRO A 15 7.17 19.12 18.51
CA PRO A 15 6.29 18.00 18.21
C PRO A 15 4.83 18.33 18.58
N SER A 16 4.32 19.46 18.11
CA SER A 16 2.93 19.87 18.33
C SER A 16 1.97 19.01 17.49
N TYR A 17 0.70 19.01 17.89
CA TYR A 17 -0.39 18.44 17.10
C TYR A 17 -0.49 19.06 15.68
N GLU A 18 0.08 20.25 15.47
CA GLU A 18 0.10 20.91 14.17
C GLU A 18 1.00 20.18 13.17
N VAL A 19 1.92 19.32 13.63
CA VAL A 19 2.64 18.41 12.74
C VAL A 19 1.66 17.51 11.97
N HIS A 20 0.51 17.17 12.56
CA HIS A 20 -0.53 16.36 11.94
C HIS A 20 -1.66 17.19 11.32
N ALA A 21 -1.40 18.43 10.93
CA ALA A 21 -2.37 19.28 10.25
C ALA A 21 -2.39 19.05 8.74
N TRP A 22 -3.57 19.16 8.14
CA TRP A 22 -3.74 19.11 6.69
C TRP A 22 -3.29 20.44 6.05
N ILE A 23 -3.02 20.40 4.74
CA ILE A 23 -2.63 21.57 3.95
C ILE A 23 -3.76 22.62 3.98
N GLY A 24 -3.40 23.88 4.21
CA GLY A 24 -4.32 25.01 4.33
C GLY A 24 -4.77 25.29 5.77
N PHE A 25 -4.58 24.37 6.71
CA PHE A 25 -4.91 24.62 8.12
C PHE A 25 -3.76 25.34 8.83
N LYS A 26 -4.06 26.40 9.59
CA LYS A 26 -3.10 27.11 10.45
C LYS A 26 -1.74 27.39 9.79
N GLY A 27 -1.75 27.81 8.53
CA GLY A 27 -0.53 28.17 7.80
C GLY A 27 0.28 26.99 7.24
N LYS A 28 -0.24 25.76 7.28
CA LYS A 28 0.38 24.64 6.53
C LYS A 28 0.25 24.88 5.04
N THR A 29 1.38 24.86 4.35
CA THR A 29 1.46 25.10 2.91
C THR A 29 1.90 23.84 2.19
N PHE A 30 1.39 23.67 0.97
CA PHE A 30 2.00 22.73 0.04
C PHE A 30 3.24 23.38 -0.60
N PRO A 31 4.35 22.64 -0.81
CA PRO A 31 4.56 21.25 -0.44
C PRO A 31 5.04 21.08 1.02
N CYS A 32 5.12 19.81 1.44
CA CYS A 32 5.72 19.37 2.68
C CYS A 32 5.20 19.99 3.99
N GLY A 33 4.02 20.62 3.99
CA GLY A 33 3.49 21.34 5.15
C GLY A 33 4.22 22.64 5.50
N GLY A 34 5.14 23.09 4.63
CA GLY A 34 5.98 24.28 4.87
C GLY A 34 7.08 24.09 5.90
N TYR A 35 7.44 22.85 6.25
CA TYR A 35 8.50 22.58 7.22
C TYR A 35 9.90 22.82 6.65
N PRO A 36 10.87 23.23 7.49
CA PRO A 36 12.27 23.29 7.09
C PRO A 36 12.82 21.87 6.83
N LYS A 37 14.02 21.82 6.25
CA LYS A 37 14.76 20.57 6.06
C LYS A 37 14.89 19.77 7.35
N GLY A 38 14.56 18.48 7.27
CA GLY A 38 14.69 17.53 8.37
C GLY A 38 15.93 16.65 8.27
N PRO A 39 15.97 15.56 9.06
CA PRO A 39 17.00 14.54 8.94
C PRO A 39 17.07 13.97 7.52
N VAL A 40 18.28 13.60 7.10
CA VAL A 40 18.53 13.01 5.78
C VAL A 40 18.66 11.49 5.92
N THR A 41 17.90 10.75 5.13
CA THR A 41 18.00 9.28 5.06
C THR A 41 18.57 8.83 3.72
N THR A 42 19.58 7.97 3.75
CA THR A 42 20.23 7.45 2.53
C THR A 42 19.65 6.09 2.15
N TYR A 43 19.28 5.95 0.88
CA TYR A 43 18.79 4.74 0.25
C TYR A 43 19.57 4.40 -1.02
N ARG A 44 19.34 3.21 -1.53
CA ARG A 44 19.67 2.81 -2.91
C ARG A 44 18.38 2.62 -3.72
N ALA A 45 18.47 2.83 -5.03
CA ALA A 45 17.42 2.38 -5.95
C ALA A 45 17.16 0.87 -5.74
N GLY A 46 15.90 0.48 -5.68
CA GLY A 46 15.46 -0.89 -5.39
C GLY A 46 15.23 -1.19 -3.90
N ASP A 47 15.70 -0.34 -2.98
CA ASP A 47 15.42 -0.52 -1.54
C ASP A 47 13.90 -0.42 -1.27
N ILE A 48 13.43 -1.19 -0.29
CA ILE A 48 12.06 -1.10 0.22
C ILE A 48 12.05 -0.23 1.47
N ILE A 49 11.28 0.84 1.42
CA ILE A 49 11.01 1.73 2.56
C ILE A 49 9.83 1.14 3.34
N GLN A 50 10.07 0.69 4.57
CA GLN A 50 9.01 0.34 5.52
C GLN A 50 8.38 1.61 6.09
N VAL A 51 7.46 2.25 5.35
CA VAL A 51 6.93 3.54 5.81
C VAL A 51 6.17 3.36 7.12
N ARG A 52 6.47 4.20 8.10
CA ARG A 52 5.81 4.21 9.42
C ARG A 52 5.20 5.57 9.70
N PHE A 53 4.11 5.55 10.45
CA PHE A 53 3.44 6.75 10.93
C PHE A 53 3.61 6.91 12.45
N TRP A 54 3.40 8.14 12.92
CA TRP A 54 3.57 8.52 14.32
C TRP A 54 2.56 9.59 14.68
N ASN A 55 2.10 9.57 15.92
CA ASN A 55 1.37 10.66 16.55
C ASN A 55 1.98 11.02 17.91
N HIS A 56 1.61 12.17 18.47
CA HIS A 56 2.19 12.72 19.71
C HIS A 56 2.02 11.86 20.97
N GLN A 57 1.20 10.82 20.90
CA GLN A 57 0.99 9.86 21.99
C GLN A 57 1.98 8.68 21.95
N VAL A 58 2.60 8.41 20.79
CA VAL A 58 3.71 7.46 20.67
C VAL A 58 4.98 8.11 21.24
N LYS A 59 5.39 7.70 22.44
CA LYS A 59 6.57 8.25 23.14
C LYS A 59 7.88 7.68 22.64
N ASP A 60 7.93 6.36 22.47
CA ASP A 60 9.03 5.66 21.81
C ASP A 60 8.65 5.43 20.35
N TYR A 61 9.06 6.34 19.48
CA TYR A 61 8.71 6.29 18.05
C TYR A 61 9.65 5.38 17.24
N GLN A 62 10.77 4.97 17.84
CA GLN A 62 11.75 4.07 17.23
C GLN A 62 11.29 2.61 17.36
N SER A 63 10.67 2.25 18.48
CA SER A 63 10.03 0.95 18.66
C SER A 63 8.79 0.79 17.78
N PHE A 64 8.66 -0.37 17.15
CA PHE A 64 7.53 -0.69 16.28
C PHE A 64 7.10 -2.16 16.44
N PRO A 65 5.77 -2.47 16.47
CA PRO A 65 4.65 -1.54 16.46
C PRO A 65 4.59 -0.68 17.74
N PRO A 66 3.90 0.48 17.72
CA PRO A 66 3.68 1.24 18.94
C PRO A 66 2.79 0.43 19.92
N PRO A 67 2.78 0.78 21.23
CA PRO A 67 1.89 0.15 22.20
C PRO A 67 0.43 0.16 21.75
N ASP A 68 -0.30 -0.92 22.07
CA ASP A 68 -1.74 -1.01 21.80
C ASP A 68 -2.54 0.12 22.49
N ASN A 69 -3.72 0.43 21.95
CA ASN A 69 -4.67 1.41 22.48
C ASN A 69 -4.22 2.88 22.45
N ILE A 70 -3.20 3.21 21.65
CA ILE A 70 -2.92 4.60 21.25
C ILE A 70 -4.00 5.07 20.27
N PRO A 71 -4.76 6.14 20.60
CA PRO A 71 -5.78 6.63 19.70
C PRO A 71 -5.19 7.30 18.47
N GLN A 72 -5.89 7.23 17.35
CA GLN A 72 -5.51 7.89 16.10
C GLN A 72 -6.75 8.37 15.35
N ALA A 73 -6.62 9.49 14.65
CA ALA A 73 -7.66 10.03 13.79
C ALA A 73 -7.36 9.63 12.35
N ARG A 74 -7.98 8.54 11.89
CA ARG A 74 -7.74 7.99 10.54
C ARG A 74 -8.69 8.55 9.49
N HIS A 75 -9.70 9.34 9.86
CA HIS A 75 -10.55 10.10 8.92
C HIS A 75 -11.03 9.30 7.68
N GLY A 76 -11.52 8.09 7.86
CA GLY A 76 -11.95 7.21 6.77
C GLY A 76 -10.88 6.22 6.30
N GLY A 77 -9.70 6.27 6.93
CA GLY A 77 -8.45 6.07 6.22
C GLY A 77 -8.40 6.94 4.96
N GLY A 78 -8.06 6.38 3.81
CA GLY A 78 -8.01 7.16 2.59
C GLY A 78 -7.09 6.63 1.50
N ALA A 79 -6.82 7.52 0.55
CA ALA A 79 -5.84 7.32 -0.50
C ALA A 79 -4.50 7.91 -0.06
N CYS A 80 -3.53 7.04 0.17
CA CYS A 80 -2.14 7.43 0.35
C CYS A 80 -1.37 7.26 -0.94
N GLU A 81 -0.54 8.24 -1.27
CA GLU A 81 0.46 8.11 -2.31
C GLU A 81 1.85 8.40 -1.72
N PHE A 82 2.83 7.68 -2.23
CA PHE A 82 4.23 7.79 -1.86
C PHE A 82 4.99 8.20 -3.10
N SER A 83 5.70 9.32 -3.03
CA SER A 83 6.25 9.97 -4.21
C SER A 83 7.70 10.41 -4.02
N LEU A 84 8.44 10.49 -5.11
CA LEU A 84 9.75 11.11 -5.16
C LEU A 84 9.66 12.48 -5.83
N SER A 85 10.43 13.44 -5.32
CA SER A 85 10.69 14.71 -6.00
C SER A 85 12.19 14.95 -6.06
N TYR A 86 12.72 15.23 -7.25
CA TYR A 86 14.13 15.50 -7.50
C TYR A 86 14.39 17.00 -7.81
N ASP A 87 13.37 17.85 -7.63
CA ASP A 87 13.40 19.28 -7.95
C ASP A 87 12.96 20.18 -6.79
N GLY A 88 13.05 19.67 -5.56
CA GLY A 88 12.72 20.42 -4.35
C GLY A 88 11.22 20.57 -4.12
N GLY A 89 10.42 19.62 -4.59
CA GLY A 89 8.98 19.55 -4.37
C GLY A 89 8.13 20.29 -5.40
N LYS A 90 8.67 20.60 -6.58
CA LYS A 90 7.90 21.21 -7.68
C LYS A 90 7.12 20.15 -8.44
N THR A 91 7.72 18.98 -8.66
CA THR A 91 7.08 17.80 -9.26
C THR A 91 7.17 16.59 -8.33
N TRP A 92 6.22 15.67 -8.48
CA TRP A 92 6.05 14.51 -7.62
C TRP A 92 5.71 13.27 -8.44
N ASN A 93 6.60 12.29 -8.42
CA ASN A 93 6.50 11.05 -9.19
C ASN A 93 6.15 9.91 -8.23
N VAL A 94 4.97 9.32 -8.40
CA VAL A 94 4.45 8.28 -7.50
C VAL A 94 5.23 6.98 -7.67
N ILE A 95 5.69 6.44 -6.55
CA ILE A 95 6.38 5.15 -6.43
C ILE A 95 5.60 4.14 -5.58
N GLY A 96 4.45 4.54 -5.02
CA GLY A 96 3.55 3.63 -4.34
C GLY A 96 2.20 4.26 -4.00
N GLN A 97 1.14 3.45 -3.96
CA GLN A 97 -0.20 3.88 -3.54
C GLN A 97 -0.86 2.81 -2.68
N TYR A 98 -1.57 3.26 -1.65
CA TYR A 98 -2.44 2.44 -0.81
C TYR A 98 -3.79 3.14 -0.63
N THR A 99 -4.86 2.36 -0.56
CA THR A 99 -6.22 2.91 -0.41
C THR A 99 -6.93 2.32 0.80
N LYS A 100 -8.04 2.93 1.20
CA LYS A 100 -8.90 2.49 2.31
C LYS A 100 -8.19 2.59 3.65
N THR A 101 -7.34 1.63 4.01
CA THR A 101 -6.83 1.54 5.39
C THR A 101 -5.68 2.49 5.70
N CYS A 102 -5.08 3.13 4.69
CA CYS A 102 -3.95 4.05 4.89
C CYS A 102 -4.41 5.46 5.28
N PRO A 103 -3.71 6.17 6.19
CA PRO A 103 -2.59 5.71 7.04
C PRO A 103 -3.07 4.98 8.29
N ASP A 104 -2.18 4.21 8.91
CA ASP A 104 -2.41 3.63 10.24
C ASP A 104 -1.07 3.48 10.98
N ILE A 105 -0.98 3.97 12.23
CA ILE A 105 0.25 3.96 13.03
C ILE A 105 0.70 2.56 13.48
N TYR A 106 -0.19 1.56 13.43
CA TYR A 106 0.11 0.19 13.87
C TYR A 106 0.72 -0.70 12.78
N TYR A 107 0.90 -0.18 11.57
CA TYR A 107 1.35 -0.94 10.41
C TYR A 107 2.53 -0.28 9.69
N GLU A 108 3.36 -1.12 9.09
CA GLU A 108 4.34 -0.70 8.10
C GLU A 108 3.71 -0.73 6.71
N TRP A 109 4.06 0.26 5.90
CA TRP A 109 3.56 0.43 4.54
C TRP A 109 4.75 0.32 3.59
N PRO A 110 5.10 -0.90 3.15
CA PRO A 110 6.27 -1.12 2.31
C PRO A 110 6.12 -0.46 0.94
N VAL A 111 7.11 0.36 0.55
CA VAL A 111 7.17 1.03 -0.74
C VAL A 111 8.55 0.84 -1.33
N GLN A 112 8.64 0.20 -2.49
CA GLN A 112 9.91 0.06 -3.19
C GLN A 112 10.27 1.36 -3.92
N ILE A 113 11.48 1.85 -3.69
CA ILE A 113 12.11 2.81 -4.60
C ILE A 113 12.38 2.05 -5.91
N PRO A 114 11.84 2.46 -7.07
CA PRO A 114 12.06 1.70 -8.29
C PRO A 114 13.55 1.53 -8.58
N ALA A 115 13.95 0.32 -9.00
CA ALA A 115 15.36 0.00 -9.22
C ALA A 115 16.00 0.83 -10.34
N ASN A 116 15.19 1.44 -11.21
CA ASN A 116 15.58 2.24 -12.35
C ASN A 116 15.34 3.75 -12.16
N VAL A 117 15.21 4.25 -10.93
CA VAL A 117 15.29 5.71 -10.70
C VAL A 117 16.74 6.20 -10.86
N PRO A 118 16.97 7.44 -11.31
CA PRO A 118 18.31 8.00 -11.34
C PRO A 118 18.83 8.30 -9.92
N SER A 119 20.13 8.56 -9.80
CA SER A 119 20.69 9.04 -8.52
C SER A 119 20.16 10.43 -8.19
N CYS A 120 19.90 10.68 -6.91
CA CYS A 120 19.57 11.99 -6.37
C CYS A 120 20.35 12.19 -5.08
N THR A 121 21.42 12.98 -5.14
CA THR A 121 22.37 13.18 -4.04
C THR A 121 22.23 14.54 -3.36
N ASP A 122 21.52 15.48 -3.98
CA ASP A 122 21.21 16.78 -3.40
C ASP A 122 20.01 16.69 -2.46
N SER A 123 20.27 16.42 -1.18
CA SER A 123 19.24 16.29 -0.15
C SER A 123 18.35 17.52 0.05
N ASP A 124 18.66 18.69 -0.53
CA ASP A 124 17.76 19.86 -0.56
C ASP A 124 16.69 19.75 -1.66
N ARG A 125 16.97 18.96 -2.69
CA ARG A 125 16.08 18.71 -3.82
C ARG A 125 15.41 17.35 -3.78
N CYS A 126 16.08 16.36 -3.21
CA CYS A 126 15.67 14.97 -3.19
C CYS A 126 14.75 14.72 -1.99
N LEU A 127 13.47 14.55 -2.28
CA LEU A 127 12.43 14.36 -1.27
C LEU A 127 11.69 13.04 -1.52
N PHE A 128 11.41 12.32 -0.44
CA PHE A 128 10.40 11.28 -0.39
C PHE A 128 9.16 11.86 0.31
N ALA A 129 8.00 11.78 -0.32
CA ALA A 129 6.76 12.30 0.25
C ALA A 129 5.75 11.21 0.51
N TRP A 130 4.97 11.43 1.56
CA TRP A 130 3.68 10.81 1.80
C TRP A 130 2.61 11.88 1.60
N SER A 131 1.67 11.65 0.68
CA SER A 131 0.41 12.37 0.61
C SER A 131 -0.73 11.47 1.08
N TRP A 132 -1.77 12.08 1.65
CA TRP A 132 -2.98 11.38 2.05
C TRP A 132 -4.20 12.24 1.83
N THR A 133 -5.13 11.74 1.02
CA THR A 133 -6.49 12.29 0.91
C THR A 133 -7.42 11.44 1.78
N ALA A 134 -7.95 12.04 2.83
CA ALA A 134 -8.89 11.38 3.73
C ALA A 134 -10.22 11.06 3.02
N TYR A 135 -10.82 9.90 3.31
CA TYR A 135 -12.10 9.53 2.70
C TYR A 135 -13.32 10.08 3.44
N ALA A 136 -13.21 10.29 4.77
CA ALA A 136 -14.32 10.78 5.58
C ALA A 136 -14.31 12.30 5.79
N THR A 137 -13.23 12.97 5.39
CA THR A 137 -13.08 14.42 5.60
C THR A 137 -12.47 15.10 4.38
N ASN A 138 -12.63 16.42 4.32
CA ASN A 138 -12.07 17.24 3.26
C ASN A 138 -10.63 17.66 3.60
N GLN A 139 -9.74 16.69 3.78
CA GLN A 139 -8.38 16.93 4.27
C GLN A 139 -7.35 16.24 3.38
N PHE A 140 -6.40 17.06 2.93
CA PHE A 140 -5.22 16.61 2.20
C PHE A 140 -3.99 16.84 3.06
N TYR A 141 -3.28 15.77 3.37
CA TYR A 141 -2.04 15.80 4.14
C TYR A 141 -0.87 15.57 3.20
N HIS A 142 0.24 16.25 3.45
CA HIS A 142 1.43 16.07 2.66
C HIS A 142 2.69 16.36 3.50
N HIS A 143 3.50 15.32 3.68
CA HIS A 143 4.75 15.36 4.44
C HIS A 143 5.89 14.86 3.59
N CYS A 144 7.06 15.45 3.80
CA CYS A 144 8.29 15.07 3.10
C CYS A 144 9.36 14.62 4.08
N ALA A 145 10.23 13.73 3.62
CA ALA A 145 11.53 13.42 4.20
C ALA A 145 12.61 13.81 3.21
N ASN A 146 13.72 14.35 3.71
CA ASN A 146 14.90 14.59 2.91
C ASN A 146 15.64 13.27 2.72
N VAL A 147 15.93 12.91 1.48
CA VAL A 147 16.57 11.63 1.15
C VAL A 147 17.78 11.82 0.26
N VAL A 148 18.65 10.83 0.25
CA VAL A 148 19.65 10.62 -0.78
C VAL A 148 19.38 9.26 -1.40
N ILE A 149 19.30 9.17 -2.72
CA ILE A 149 19.07 7.92 -3.44
C ILE A 149 20.27 7.68 -4.34
N ASN A 150 21.01 6.60 -4.06
CA ASN A 150 22.11 6.15 -4.92
C ASN A 150 21.58 5.12 -5.91
N SER A 151 21.84 5.33 -7.19
CA SER A 151 21.46 4.40 -8.26
C SER A 151 22.68 4.01 -9.09
N ALA A 152 22.70 2.74 -9.52
CA ALA A 152 23.67 2.24 -10.47
C ALA A 152 23.22 2.43 -11.93
N ASP A 153 21.99 2.90 -12.15
CA ASP A 153 21.44 3.12 -13.50
C ASP A 153 21.68 4.58 -13.95
N PRO A 154 22.65 4.83 -14.86
CA PRO A 154 22.93 6.17 -15.37
C PRO A 154 21.82 6.69 -16.30
N ASN A 155 20.96 5.80 -16.82
CA ASN A 155 19.85 6.13 -17.71
C ASN A 155 18.50 6.00 -16.99
N GLY A 156 18.52 5.94 -15.65
CA GLY A 156 17.33 5.81 -14.83
C GLY A 156 16.35 6.95 -15.08
N SER A 157 15.07 6.65 -14.92
CA SER A 157 13.98 7.61 -15.10
C SER A 157 13.01 7.53 -13.92
N LEU A 158 12.47 8.68 -13.53
CA LEU A 158 11.37 8.71 -12.56
C LEU A 158 10.09 8.15 -13.20
N PRO A 159 9.21 7.52 -12.42
CA PRO A 159 7.92 7.06 -12.94
C PRO A 159 7.07 8.20 -13.50
N PRO A 160 6.27 7.99 -14.56
CA PRO A 160 5.51 9.06 -15.19
C PRO A 160 4.18 9.37 -14.47
N LEU A 161 3.80 8.58 -13.46
CA LEU A 161 2.61 8.84 -12.65
C LEU A 161 2.84 10.06 -11.75
N GLU A 162 2.10 11.12 -12.01
CA GLU A 162 2.12 12.32 -11.18
C GLU A 162 1.24 12.11 -9.93
N MET A 163 1.70 12.63 -8.79
CA MET A 163 0.94 12.59 -7.54
C MET A 163 -0.34 13.39 -7.65
N THR A 164 -1.42 12.88 -7.08
CA THR A 164 -2.67 13.61 -6.97
C THR A 164 -2.52 14.74 -5.95
N VAL A 165 -2.69 15.98 -6.41
CA VAL A 165 -2.76 17.17 -5.53
C VAL A 165 -4.20 17.68 -5.51
N THR A 166 -4.88 17.55 -4.38
CA THR A 166 -6.27 17.98 -4.22
C THR A 166 -6.35 19.31 -3.46
N ASN A 167 -7.00 20.31 -4.06
CA ASN A 167 -7.49 21.47 -3.32
C ASN A 167 -8.85 21.10 -2.72
N VAL A 168 -8.87 20.71 -1.45
CA VAL A 168 -10.11 20.23 -0.81
C VAL A 168 -10.95 21.43 -0.36
N GLU A 169 -11.61 22.10 -1.30
CA GLU A 169 -12.58 23.15 -0.98
C GLU A 169 -13.78 22.52 -0.24
N GLN A 170 -14.09 23.04 0.95
CA GLN A 170 -15.19 22.56 1.80
C GLN A 170 -16.55 22.72 1.10
N ILE A 171 -17.05 21.69 0.44
CA ILE A 171 -18.45 21.68 -0.02
C ILE A 171 -19.12 20.33 0.29
N GLY A 172 -20.00 20.35 1.31
CA GLY A 172 -21.24 19.58 1.31
C GLY A 172 -21.22 18.09 1.69
N GLN A 173 -20.28 17.59 2.48
CA GLN A 173 -20.26 16.17 2.91
C GLN A 173 -20.64 15.99 4.39
N LYS A 174 -21.36 14.90 4.69
CA LYS A 174 -21.79 14.54 6.05
C LYS A 174 -20.59 13.98 6.82
N ALA A 175 -20.33 14.54 8.01
CA ALA A 175 -19.25 14.17 8.93
C ALA A 175 -19.40 12.77 9.59
N ASP A 176 -20.16 11.85 9.00
CA ASP A 176 -20.58 10.56 9.59
C ASP A 176 -20.41 9.37 8.63
N THR A 177 -19.33 9.37 7.84
CA THR A 177 -18.90 8.17 7.12
C THR A 177 -17.99 7.37 8.03
N ASN A 178 -18.52 6.27 8.58
CA ASN A 178 -17.77 5.36 9.44
C ASN A 178 -16.99 4.37 8.56
N ALA A 179 -15.71 4.61 8.29
CA ALA A 179 -14.85 3.61 7.66
C ALA A 179 -14.21 2.68 8.70
N GLU A 180 -13.66 1.57 8.22
CA GLU A 180 -12.94 0.61 9.04
C GLU A 180 -11.74 1.26 9.76
N GLY A 181 -11.90 1.46 11.07
CA GLY A 181 -10.87 2.03 11.93
C GLY A 181 -11.09 3.48 12.39
N ASP A 182 -12.23 4.09 12.07
CA ASP A 182 -12.54 5.49 12.44
C ASP A 182 -13.01 5.72 13.86
N LYS A 183 -13.10 4.67 14.68
CA LYS A 183 -13.33 4.86 16.12
C LYS A 183 -12.00 5.33 16.73
N ILE A 184 -12.10 6.22 17.73
CA ILE A 184 -10.96 6.85 18.42
C ILE A 184 -9.86 5.84 18.83
N LYS A 185 -10.17 4.56 19.01
CA LYS A 185 -9.25 3.50 19.47
C LYS A 185 -8.99 2.36 18.48
N THR A 186 -9.39 2.46 17.20
CA THR A 186 -9.38 1.29 16.31
C THR A 186 -8.21 1.27 15.33
N LYS A 187 -7.45 0.17 15.39
CA LYS A 187 -6.51 -0.31 14.40
C LYS A 187 -7.29 -0.87 13.19
N SER A 188 -6.88 -0.58 11.95
CA SER A 188 -7.43 -1.23 10.73
C SER A 188 -6.99 -2.69 10.64
N THR A 189 -7.45 -3.39 9.61
CA THR A 189 -6.80 -4.59 9.05
C THR A 189 -5.37 -4.36 8.51
N GLY A 190 -4.92 -3.11 8.31
CA GLY A 190 -3.60 -2.77 7.79
C GLY A 190 -3.51 -2.74 6.27
N PRO A 191 -2.29 -2.73 5.68
CA PRO A 191 -2.11 -2.64 4.24
C PRO A 191 -2.72 -3.85 3.51
N ASN A 192 -3.49 -3.59 2.45
CA ASN A 192 -4.01 -4.64 1.59
C ASN A 192 -2.86 -5.45 0.96
N LYS A 193 -2.93 -6.78 1.00
CA LYS A 193 -1.85 -7.66 0.52
C LYS A 193 -1.53 -7.50 -0.98
N ASN A 194 -2.54 -7.29 -1.81
CA ASN A 194 -2.34 -7.09 -3.25
C ASN A 194 -1.65 -5.73 -3.47
N GLN A 195 -2.09 -4.69 -2.77
CA GLN A 195 -1.41 -3.39 -2.81
C GLN A 195 0.02 -3.48 -2.30
N THR A 196 0.28 -4.21 -1.21
CA THR A 196 1.65 -4.46 -0.76
C THR A 196 2.50 -5.10 -1.84
N THR A 197 1.99 -6.14 -2.51
CA THR A 197 2.70 -6.78 -3.63
C THR A 197 2.97 -5.78 -4.76
N THR A 198 1.96 -5.02 -5.16
CA THR A 198 2.07 -3.97 -6.19
C THR A 198 3.09 -2.89 -5.83
N ASN A 199 3.14 -2.47 -4.56
CA ASN A 199 4.09 -1.46 -4.08
C ASN A 199 5.54 -1.97 -3.98
N THR A 200 5.77 -3.27 -4.11
CA THR A 200 7.10 -3.88 -3.92
C THR A 200 7.59 -4.74 -5.08
N ASN A 201 6.88 -4.76 -6.21
CA ASN A 201 7.21 -5.63 -7.37
C ASN A 201 7.54 -4.85 -8.66
N GLY A 202 7.87 -3.56 -8.54
CA GLY A 202 8.18 -2.70 -9.70
C GLY A 202 6.97 -2.21 -10.50
N PHE A 203 5.73 -2.39 -10.02
CA PHE A 203 4.52 -1.87 -10.70
C PHE A 203 4.61 -0.37 -11.00
N TYR A 204 5.12 0.42 -10.04
CA TYR A 204 5.30 1.87 -10.16
C TYR A 204 6.64 2.29 -10.75
N ALA A 205 7.45 1.38 -11.29
CA ALA A 205 8.69 1.77 -11.95
C ALA A 205 8.43 2.56 -13.24
N ALA A 206 9.42 3.30 -13.74
CA ALA A 206 9.34 3.84 -15.09
C ALA A 206 9.24 2.67 -16.09
N GLY A 207 8.22 2.69 -16.96
CA GLY A 207 7.85 1.57 -17.84
C GLY A 207 7.06 0.44 -17.15
N GLY A 208 6.77 0.57 -15.85
CA GLY A 208 5.93 -0.35 -15.09
C GLY A 208 4.44 -0.21 -15.40
N ALA A 209 3.65 -1.17 -14.92
CA ALA A 209 2.23 -1.28 -15.23
C ALA A 209 1.35 -0.16 -14.64
N ALA A 210 1.84 0.61 -13.68
CA ALA A 210 1.15 1.82 -13.21
C ALA A 210 0.95 2.85 -14.33
N GLY A 211 1.91 2.95 -15.26
CA GLY A 211 1.91 3.98 -16.29
C GLY A 211 1.68 5.38 -15.71
N THR A 212 0.74 6.12 -16.28
CA THR A 212 0.29 7.44 -15.78
C THR A 212 -1.01 7.39 -14.98
N GLN A 213 -1.52 6.19 -14.66
CA GLN A 213 -2.85 6.01 -14.05
C GLN A 213 -2.80 5.49 -12.62
N GLY A 214 -1.81 4.65 -12.29
CA GLY A 214 -1.73 4.02 -10.96
C GLY A 214 -2.87 3.04 -10.68
N ILE A 215 -3.31 2.98 -9.43
CA ILE A 215 -4.51 2.23 -9.00
C ILE A 215 -5.69 3.19 -8.84
N ASP A 216 -6.92 2.64 -8.80
CA ASP A 216 -8.10 3.44 -8.43
C ASP A 216 -7.99 3.90 -6.97
N LEU A 217 -7.75 5.20 -6.78
CA LEU A 217 -7.66 5.83 -5.46
C LEU A 217 -9.02 6.01 -4.78
N GLY A 218 -10.14 5.67 -5.43
CA GLY A 218 -11.48 5.82 -4.85
C GLY A 218 -11.87 7.29 -4.62
N LEU A 219 -11.23 8.23 -5.31
CA LEU A 219 -11.48 9.67 -5.16
C LEU A 219 -12.64 10.15 -6.06
N ASN A 220 -12.97 9.40 -7.12
CA ASN A 220 -14.00 9.76 -8.10
C ASN A 220 -15.43 9.41 -7.64
N THR A 221 -15.59 8.53 -6.66
CA THR A 221 -16.89 8.15 -6.06
C THR A 221 -17.46 9.24 -5.15
N ILE A 222 -16.67 10.24 -4.77
CA ILE A 222 -17.09 11.33 -3.87
C ILE A 222 -17.93 12.41 -4.60
N LYS A 223 -17.97 12.40 -5.94
CA LYS A 223 -18.85 13.28 -6.75
C LYS A 223 -20.30 12.80 -6.88
N GLY A 224 -20.69 11.74 -6.17
CA GLY A 224 -22.07 11.28 -6.10
C GLY A 224 -22.24 9.87 -6.64
N LYS A 225 -22.03 8.87 -5.79
CA LYS A 225 -22.76 7.61 -5.79
C LYS A 225 -22.48 6.91 -4.46
N THR A 226 -23.52 6.27 -3.95
CA THR A 226 -23.55 5.41 -2.76
C THR A 226 -22.31 4.50 -2.71
N PRO A 227 -21.72 4.23 -1.54
CA PRO A 227 -20.57 3.33 -1.42
C PRO A 227 -20.88 1.99 -2.10
N PRO A 228 -19.89 1.35 -2.75
CA PRO A 228 -20.08 -0.02 -3.22
C PRO A 228 -20.44 -0.90 -2.01
N PRO A 229 -21.41 -1.82 -2.14
CA PRO A 229 -21.77 -2.71 -1.05
C PRO A 229 -20.54 -3.53 -0.66
N ASP A 230 -20.36 -3.67 0.64
CA ASP A 230 -19.31 -4.49 1.23
C ASP A 230 -19.44 -5.92 0.66
N GLU A 231 -18.42 -6.40 -0.06
CA GLU A 231 -18.31 -7.82 -0.36
C GLU A 231 -17.99 -8.53 0.96
N GLU A 232 -19.04 -8.91 1.70
CA GLU A 232 -18.94 -9.86 2.81
C GLU A 232 -18.53 -11.23 2.25
N ASP A 233 -17.38 -11.71 2.71
CA ASP A 233 -16.93 -13.09 2.52
C ASP A 233 -18.02 -14.07 3.01
N ASP A 234 -18.57 -14.85 2.08
CA ASP A 234 -19.51 -15.95 2.35
C ASP A 234 -18.95 -16.93 3.39
N LYS A 235 -19.50 -16.87 4.60
CA LYS A 235 -19.40 -17.96 5.59
C LYS A 235 -20.75 -18.61 5.82
N VAL A 236 -20.85 -19.81 5.25
CA VAL A 236 -21.60 -21.01 5.69
C VAL A 236 -22.42 -20.83 6.98
N GLY A 237 -23.75 -20.99 6.86
CA GLY A 237 -24.62 -21.14 8.02
C GLY A 237 -26.11 -21.31 7.69
N SER A 238 -26.53 -22.58 7.56
CA SER A 238 -27.82 -23.16 7.94
C SER A 238 -29.04 -22.25 8.19
N GLY A 239 -30.13 -22.46 7.45
CA GLY A 239 -31.43 -21.89 7.78
C GLY A 239 -32.58 -22.49 6.99
N LYS A 240 -33.34 -23.37 7.65
CA LYS A 240 -34.61 -23.96 7.19
C LYS A 240 -35.67 -22.89 6.91
N GLY A 241 -36.53 -23.19 5.95
CA GLY A 241 -37.97 -23.03 6.10
C GLY A 241 -38.64 -22.04 5.15
N GLY A 242 -39.71 -22.50 4.51
CA GLY A 242 -40.77 -21.62 4.01
C GLY A 242 -41.23 -21.93 2.60
N ASP A 243 -41.86 -23.09 2.41
CA ASP A 243 -42.72 -23.32 1.25
C ASP A 243 -43.86 -22.28 1.26
N ASN A 244 -44.08 -21.62 0.12
CA ASN A 244 -45.35 -20.97 -0.17
C ASN A 244 -45.71 -21.20 -1.64
N SER A 245 -46.70 -22.08 -1.82
CA SER A 245 -47.33 -22.44 -3.08
C SER A 245 -48.33 -21.37 -3.54
N SER A 246 -48.38 -21.13 -4.85
CA SER A 246 -49.60 -20.92 -5.68
C SER A 246 -49.10 -20.62 -7.10
N GLY A 247 -49.23 -21.56 -8.05
CA GLY A 247 -50.44 -21.86 -8.82
C GLY A 247 -50.35 -21.10 -10.15
N GLY A 248 -50.53 -21.65 -11.36
CA GLY A 248 -50.82 -22.97 -11.88
C GLY A 248 -51.10 -22.78 -13.39
N ASN A 249 -50.74 -23.72 -14.26
CA ASN A 249 -51.55 -24.20 -15.39
C ASN A 249 -50.75 -25.10 -16.35
N GLY A 250 -51.28 -26.31 -16.57
CA GLY A 250 -51.77 -26.68 -17.89
C GLY A 250 -50.82 -27.34 -18.90
N SER A 251 -50.98 -28.66 -19.00
CA SER A 251 -51.18 -29.41 -20.26
C SER A 251 -49.99 -30.11 -20.94
N GLY A 252 -50.16 -31.42 -21.15
CA GLY A 252 -49.97 -32.00 -22.49
C GLY A 252 -48.84 -33.02 -22.71
N ASN A 253 -49.16 -34.29 -22.45
CA ASN A 253 -48.90 -35.50 -23.28
C ASN A 253 -47.51 -35.87 -23.85
N ASN A 254 -47.14 -37.10 -23.46
CA ASN A 254 -46.81 -38.28 -24.26
C ASN A 254 -45.41 -38.54 -24.87
N ASP A 255 -45.06 -39.82 -24.65
CA ASP A 255 -44.21 -40.76 -25.39
C ASP A 255 -42.68 -40.63 -25.27
N SER A 256 -42.02 -41.61 -24.64
CA SER A 256 -41.57 -42.90 -25.21
C SER A 256 -40.47 -42.63 -26.25
N SER A 257 -39.23 -43.12 -26.18
CA SER A 257 -38.74 -44.42 -25.73
C SER A 257 -37.20 -44.42 -25.71
N ASP A 258 -36.64 -45.55 -25.24
CA ASP A 258 -35.34 -46.13 -25.62
C ASP A 258 -34.10 -45.93 -24.72
N ASN A 259 -34.05 -46.84 -23.75
CA ASN A 259 -32.89 -47.65 -23.35
C ASN A 259 -31.84 -47.86 -24.47
N VAL A 260 -30.55 -47.65 -24.17
CA VAL A 260 -29.50 -48.64 -24.45
C VAL A 260 -28.43 -48.56 -23.35
N SER A 261 -28.20 -49.70 -22.69
CA SER A 261 -27.09 -49.96 -21.78
C SER A 261 -26.20 -51.06 -22.36
N ARG A 262 -24.90 -50.95 -22.05
CA ARG A 262 -23.80 -51.95 -22.11
C ARG A 262 -23.08 -52.08 -23.46
N ASN A 263 -21.76 -51.87 -23.48
CA ASN A 263 -20.78 -52.92 -23.15
C ASN A 263 -19.31 -52.44 -23.12
N LYS A 264 -18.55 -53.02 -22.17
CA LYS A 264 -17.16 -53.52 -22.21
C LYS A 264 -15.99 -52.69 -22.81
N GLY A 265 -15.04 -52.38 -21.92
CA GLY A 265 -13.71 -53.03 -21.87
C GLY A 265 -12.57 -52.44 -22.72
N GLY A 266 -11.46 -52.06 -22.08
CA GLY A 266 -10.19 -51.78 -22.78
C GLY A 266 -9.10 -51.15 -21.91
N LEU A 267 -8.12 -51.97 -21.52
CA LEU A 267 -6.90 -51.69 -20.76
C LEU A 267 -5.90 -50.79 -21.53
N ARG A 268 -5.18 -49.88 -20.84
CA ARG A 268 -3.75 -49.59 -21.11
C ARG A 268 -3.07 -48.80 -19.99
N ILE A 269 -1.79 -49.11 -19.84
CA ILE A 269 -0.84 -48.82 -18.76
C ILE A 269 -0.14 -47.48 -19.02
N GLY A 270 0.14 -46.70 -17.98
CA GLY A 270 1.02 -45.52 -18.02
C GLY A 270 1.64 -45.27 -16.66
N ALA A 271 2.97 -45.36 -16.59
CA ALA A 271 3.79 -45.44 -15.39
C ALA A 271 3.78 -44.17 -14.51
N SER A 272 3.82 -44.41 -13.20
CA SER A 272 4.04 -43.41 -12.14
C SER A 272 5.50 -43.47 -11.71
N SER A 273 6.27 -42.39 -11.89
CA SER A 273 7.52 -42.16 -11.16
C SER A 273 7.31 -41.05 -10.13
N ARG A 274 7.41 -41.46 -8.86
CA ARG A 274 7.45 -40.59 -7.67
C ARG A 274 8.85 -40.00 -7.54
N PHE A 275 8.93 -38.73 -7.19
CA PHE A 275 10.15 -38.07 -6.73
C PHE A 275 10.37 -38.40 -5.24
N ASP A 276 11.56 -38.89 -4.91
CA ASP A 276 12.04 -39.18 -3.55
C ASP A 276 13.18 -38.19 -3.20
N PRO A 277 13.09 -37.41 -2.10
CA PRO A 277 14.09 -36.41 -1.76
C PRO A 277 15.07 -36.94 -0.71
N THR A 278 16.02 -37.81 -1.09
CA THR A 278 17.17 -38.13 -0.23
C THR A 278 18.41 -38.50 -1.05
N SER A 279 19.23 -37.51 -1.44
CA SER A 279 20.68 -37.64 -1.62
C SER A 279 21.30 -36.33 -2.11
N LEU A 280 21.84 -35.53 -1.19
CA LEU A 280 22.85 -34.53 -1.54
C LEU A 280 23.94 -34.54 -0.45
N LYS A 281 24.88 -35.48 -0.60
CA LYS A 281 26.17 -35.49 0.09
C LYS A 281 27.24 -36.00 -0.87
N VAL A 282 27.93 -35.09 -1.53
CA VAL A 282 29.31 -35.28 -2.03
C VAL A 282 29.98 -33.90 -1.90
N LEU A 283 30.69 -33.66 -0.81
CA LEU A 283 32.16 -33.80 -0.63
C LEU A 283 32.92 -32.56 -1.14
N LEU A 284 33.28 -31.66 -0.21
CA LEU A 284 34.17 -30.52 -0.43
C LEU A 284 35.21 -30.51 0.70
N LEU A 285 36.41 -31.00 0.38
CA LEU A 285 37.64 -31.06 1.19
C LEU A 285 38.75 -31.27 0.12
N ILE A 286 39.85 -30.53 -0.01
CA ILE A 286 40.85 -30.07 0.96
C ILE A 286 41.76 -28.97 0.32
N SER A 287 42.15 -27.94 1.12
CA SER A 287 43.43 -27.19 1.25
C SER A 287 44.25 -26.82 -0.02
N SER A 288 44.81 -25.59 -0.19
CA SER A 288 45.92 -25.06 0.63
C SER A 288 46.32 -23.60 0.30
N VAL A 289 46.44 -22.77 1.35
CA VAL A 289 47.63 -21.98 1.78
C VAL A 289 48.40 -21.12 0.74
N LEU A 290 48.43 -19.79 0.94
CA LEU A 290 49.68 -19.05 1.21
C LEU A 290 49.47 -17.59 1.66
N VAL A 291 50.31 -17.22 2.63
CA VAL A 291 50.49 -15.98 3.38
C VAL A 291 51.36 -14.98 2.59
N SER A 292 51.09 -13.66 2.73
CA SER A 292 52.08 -12.56 2.92
C SER A 292 51.33 -11.22 2.89
N LEU A 293 51.16 -10.48 4.00
CA LEU A 293 52.12 -9.55 4.62
C LEU A 293 52.83 -8.66 3.59
N TYR A 294 52.36 -7.40 3.47
CA TYR A 294 53.20 -6.25 3.09
C TYR A 294 52.75 -5.01 3.88
N ALA A 295 53.70 -4.53 4.68
CA ALA A 295 53.96 -3.16 5.17
C ALA A 295 52.81 -2.31 5.73
#